data_AF-A0A9P4LU26-F1
#
_entry.id   AF-A0A9P4LU26-F1
#
_cell.length_a   1.000
_cell.length_b   1.000
_cell.length_c   1.000
_cell.angle_alpha   90.00
_cell.angle_beta   90.00
_cell.angle_gamma   90.00
#
_symmetry.space_group_name_H-M   'P 1'
#
loop_
_entity.id
_entity.type
_entity.pdbx_description
1 polymer ?
#
loop_
_entity_poly.entity_id
_entity_poly.type
_entity_poly.pdbx_seq_one_letter_code
_entity_poly.pdbx_strand_id
1 'polypeptide(L)'
;MVLTHIGLTEEVLHYKAPHPLVEEFEPPTDRAFFADATKRNLLDAASRDKQLTPFIGTELEGIQLSQLTNAQKDELALLAAERGVVFFRNQDITIDQQYEQTKHFGLQDRDPNQVDARHVTILGRDDDIRAFANYGTDFHSDRSFEANPPTYTMLRLIRTPETGGNTIWTSQTALYDKLSPAFQDLFDKLQATHTSEHGYVNAINRGTQPFRPPVRRTHPLVRTHPVTKIKSLFYNPAFIIHLEGLKGAEAAHTLAFLKEHLHSADDLTVRWKWEPGSVAFWDNRVVALRAIPGGYDAAEREGKRTCVYGEKPTFYQVNGVRWSEYKGKPDSPIPTKLQTRSVLSDDLKEQNLIETTPDLAYDDNGAVDQVSNGETKEAGKVQRADSPVDVNETNVNVGP
;
A
#
# COMPACT_ATOMS: atom_id res chain seq x y z
N MET A 1 -8.05 -11.81 17.05
CA MET A 1 -9.39 -11.20 17.19
C MET A 1 -9.77 -10.69 15.81
N VAL A 2 -10.65 -11.42 15.14
CA VAL A 2 -11.01 -11.20 13.72
C VAL A 2 -11.99 -10.02 13.66
N LEU A 3 -11.79 -9.14 12.67
CA LEU A 3 -12.71 -8.05 12.30
C LEU A 3 -14.15 -8.56 12.27
N THR A 4 -15.13 -7.76 12.71
CA THR A 4 -16.54 -8.11 12.60
C THR A 4 -16.93 -8.28 11.12
N HIS A 5 -16.92 -9.52 10.68
CA HIS A 5 -17.41 -9.93 9.37
C HIS A 5 -18.94 -9.78 9.40
N ILE A 6 -19.49 -8.93 8.53
CA ILE A 6 -20.95 -8.79 8.37
C ILE A 6 -21.59 -9.99 7.62
N GLY A 7 -20.98 -11.18 7.74
CA GLY A 7 -21.36 -12.42 7.04
C GLY A 7 -21.11 -12.40 5.51
N LEU A 8 -21.06 -13.58 4.89
CA LEU A 8 -21.18 -13.71 3.44
C LEU A 8 -22.67 -13.66 3.10
N THR A 9 -23.10 -12.63 2.39
CA THR A 9 -24.49 -12.49 1.93
C THR A 9 -24.66 -13.05 0.53
N GLU A 10 -25.89 -13.29 0.09
CA GLU A 10 -26.18 -13.66 -1.30
C GLU A 10 -25.63 -12.62 -2.30
N GLU A 11 -25.69 -11.34 -1.94
CA GLU A 11 -25.11 -10.26 -2.75
C GLU A 11 -23.59 -10.42 -2.91
N VAL A 12 -22.87 -10.70 -1.81
CA VAL A 12 -21.43 -10.95 -1.83
C VAL A 12 -21.07 -12.15 -2.70
N LEU A 13 -21.84 -13.23 -2.61
CA LEU A 13 -21.57 -14.46 -3.38
C LEU A 13 -21.79 -14.28 -4.89
N HIS A 14 -22.71 -13.40 -5.28
CA HIS A 14 -23.05 -13.15 -6.69
C HIS A 14 -22.34 -11.95 -7.30
N TYR A 15 -21.74 -11.06 -6.50
CA TYR A 15 -21.08 -9.85 -6.99
C TYR A 15 -19.84 -10.18 -7.84
N LYS A 16 -19.77 -9.57 -9.02
CA LYS A 16 -18.65 -9.69 -9.95
C LYS A 16 -17.98 -8.33 -10.14
N ALA A 17 -16.77 -8.21 -9.61
CA ALA A 17 -15.98 -7.01 -9.77
C ALA A 17 -15.61 -6.77 -11.26
N PRO A 18 -15.69 -5.52 -11.76
CA PRO A 18 -15.52 -5.19 -13.18
C PRO A 18 -14.07 -5.18 -13.69
N HIS A 19 -13.06 -5.21 -12.81
CA HIS A 19 -11.65 -5.17 -13.21
C HIS A 19 -10.91 -6.43 -12.78
N PRO A 20 -9.87 -6.85 -13.52
CA PRO A 20 -9.03 -7.96 -13.11
C PRO A 20 -8.23 -7.62 -11.85
N LEU A 21 -7.64 -8.65 -11.25
CA LEU A 21 -6.63 -8.50 -10.21
C LEU A 21 -5.43 -7.74 -10.75
N VAL A 22 -4.72 -7.02 -9.88
CA VAL A 22 -3.42 -6.44 -10.24
C VAL A 22 -2.42 -7.59 -10.40
N GLU A 23 -1.89 -7.71 -11.62
CA GLU A 23 -0.75 -8.58 -11.91
C GLU A 23 0.55 -7.91 -11.46
N GLU A 24 1.55 -8.73 -11.16
CA GLU A 24 2.88 -8.25 -10.82
C GLU A 24 3.52 -7.57 -12.03
N PHE A 25 4.14 -6.41 -11.81
CA PHE A 25 4.91 -5.72 -12.83
C PHE A 25 6.11 -5.00 -12.23
N GLU A 26 7.06 -4.64 -13.09
CA GLU A 26 8.22 -3.83 -12.71
C GLU A 26 7.86 -2.33 -12.79
N PRO A 27 7.79 -1.61 -11.66
CA PRO A 27 7.50 -0.18 -11.70
C PRO A 27 8.70 0.62 -12.23
N PRO A 28 8.49 1.88 -12.66
CA PRO A 28 9.58 2.81 -12.92
C PRO A 28 10.55 2.92 -11.74
N THR A 29 11.81 3.29 -12.02
CA THR A 29 12.79 3.50 -10.95
C THR A 29 12.30 4.54 -9.95
N ASP A 30 12.38 4.17 -8.67
CA ASP A 30 11.96 5.02 -7.55
C ASP A 30 12.66 6.38 -7.58
N ARG A 31 11.88 7.44 -7.38
CA ARG A 31 12.35 8.83 -7.44
C ARG A 31 13.39 9.17 -6.38
N ALA A 32 13.36 8.52 -5.23
CA ALA A 32 14.35 8.77 -4.17
C ALA A 32 15.78 8.38 -4.59
N PHE A 33 15.99 7.57 -5.63
CA PHE A 33 17.34 7.33 -6.18
C PHE A 33 17.95 8.56 -6.87
N PHE A 34 17.14 9.55 -7.25
CA PHE A 34 17.60 10.77 -7.93
C PHE A 34 17.75 11.97 -6.98
N ALA A 35 17.48 11.77 -5.69
CA ALA A 35 17.60 12.81 -4.67
C ALA A 35 19.05 13.18 -4.39
N ASP A 36 19.30 14.43 -4.01
CA ASP A 36 20.51 14.78 -3.27
C ASP A 36 20.43 14.10 -1.89
N ALA A 37 21.47 13.37 -1.50
CA ALA A 37 21.50 12.66 -0.21
C ALA A 37 21.30 13.60 0.99
N THR A 38 21.79 14.84 0.89
CA THR A 38 21.63 15.87 1.92
C THR A 38 20.23 16.48 1.96
N LYS A 39 19.43 16.28 0.90
CA LYS A 39 18.10 16.87 0.71
C LYS A 39 18.10 18.41 0.75
N ARG A 40 19.23 19.03 0.42
CA ARG A 40 19.44 20.48 0.52
C ARG A 40 18.45 21.29 -0.33
N ASN A 41 18.05 20.82 -1.52
CA ASN A 41 17.17 21.60 -2.38
C ASN A 41 15.77 21.78 -1.76
N LEU A 42 15.31 20.78 -1.00
CA LEU A 42 14.05 20.75 -0.27
C LEU A 42 14.18 21.43 1.09
N LEU A 43 15.19 21.05 1.88
CA LEU A 43 15.33 21.53 3.25
C LEU A 43 15.71 23.02 3.30
N ASP A 44 16.58 23.50 2.41
CA ASP A 44 16.95 24.92 2.36
C ASP A 44 15.80 25.80 1.84
N ALA A 45 14.84 25.22 1.12
CA ALA A 45 13.65 25.91 0.63
C ALA A 45 12.52 25.99 1.68
N ALA A 46 12.55 25.14 2.70
CA ALA A 46 11.63 25.24 3.82
C ALA A 46 12.11 26.34 4.78
N SER A 47 11.17 27.12 5.34
CA SER A 47 11.53 28.07 6.40
C SER A 47 11.93 27.37 7.69
N ARG A 48 11.47 26.11 7.86
CA ARG A 48 11.78 25.25 8.98
C ARG A 48 11.50 23.79 8.65
N ASP A 49 12.41 22.91 9.02
CA ASP A 49 12.16 21.47 9.13
C ASP A 49 12.09 21.07 10.61
N LYS A 50 10.97 20.46 11.01
CA LYS A 50 10.73 20.07 12.41
C LYS A 50 10.57 18.56 12.48
N GLN A 51 11.55 17.88 13.08
CA GLN A 51 11.41 16.49 13.44
C GLN A 51 10.36 16.37 14.56
N LEU A 52 9.24 15.70 14.27
CA LEU A 52 8.11 15.62 15.20
C LEU A 52 8.37 14.61 16.31
N THR A 53 9.00 13.48 15.98
CA THR A 53 9.48 12.49 16.95
C THR A 53 10.87 11.98 16.53
N PRO A 54 11.61 11.28 17.41
CA PRO A 54 12.97 10.85 17.10
C PRO A 54 13.05 9.89 15.88
N PHE A 55 12.06 9.02 15.71
CA PHE A 55 12.11 7.92 14.74
C PHE A 55 11.21 8.07 13.52
N ILE A 56 10.21 8.98 13.57
CA ILE A 56 9.23 9.15 12.50
C ILE A 56 8.71 10.58 12.45
N GLY A 57 8.33 11.03 11.25
CA GLY A 57 7.64 12.31 11.08
C GLY A 57 8.60 13.49 10.99
N THR A 58 8.41 14.26 9.92
CA THR A 58 8.99 15.60 9.75
C THR A 58 7.92 16.55 9.25
N GLU A 59 7.76 17.70 9.88
CA GLU A 59 6.91 18.80 9.38
C GLU A 59 7.81 19.80 8.63
N LEU A 60 7.43 20.15 7.41
CA LEU A 60 8.09 21.20 6.63
C LEU A 60 7.19 22.44 6.59
N GLU A 61 7.72 23.56 7.06
CA GLU A 61 7.03 24.86 7.11
C GLU A 61 7.57 25.80 6.01
N GLY A 62 6.75 26.76 5.58
CA GLY A 62 7.15 27.82 4.64
C GLY A 62 7.31 27.38 3.18
N ILE A 63 6.97 26.13 2.85
CA ILE A 63 7.05 25.58 1.50
C ILE A 63 5.66 25.20 0.98
N GLN A 64 5.42 25.43 -0.32
CA GLN A 64 4.19 25.06 -1.00
C GLN A 64 4.45 23.89 -1.95
N LEU A 65 3.66 22.83 -1.81
CA LEU A 65 3.73 21.64 -2.65
C LEU A 65 3.55 22.02 -4.13
N SER A 66 2.68 22.99 -4.43
CA SER A 66 2.43 23.51 -5.80
C SER A 66 3.67 24.05 -6.51
N GLN A 67 4.69 24.45 -5.74
CA GLN A 67 5.90 25.11 -6.23
C GLN A 67 7.13 24.21 -6.22
N LEU A 68 7.01 22.94 -5.80
CA LEU A 68 8.16 22.04 -5.76
C LEU A 68 8.72 21.79 -7.15
N THR A 69 10.02 21.99 -7.27
CA THR A 69 10.83 21.52 -8.40
C THR A 69 10.95 20.00 -8.39
N ASN A 70 11.36 19.40 -9.50
CA ASN A 70 11.55 17.95 -9.57
C ASN A 70 12.64 17.44 -8.62
N ALA A 71 13.73 18.21 -8.43
CA ALA A 71 14.78 17.86 -7.46
C ALA A 71 14.23 17.84 -6.02
N GLN A 72 13.40 18.82 -5.66
CA GLN A 72 12.75 18.85 -4.35
C GLN A 72 11.75 17.70 -4.15
N LYS A 73 11.04 17.28 -5.21
CA LYS A 73 10.17 16.10 -5.14
C LYS A 73 10.97 14.81 -4.97
N ASP A 74 12.10 14.66 -5.66
CA ASP A 74 12.97 13.50 -5.49
C ASP A 74 13.50 13.43 -4.04
N GLU A 75 13.90 14.57 -3.48
CA GLU A 75 14.32 14.68 -2.08
C GLU A 75 13.17 14.48 -1.08
N LEU A 76 11.94 14.84 -1.43
CA LEU A 76 10.75 14.55 -0.62
C LEU A 76 10.49 13.04 -0.56
N ALA A 77 10.70 12.33 -1.68
CA ALA A 77 10.61 10.88 -1.73
C ALA A 77 11.66 10.22 -0.82
N LEU A 78 12.91 10.71 -0.84
CA LEU A 78 13.97 10.23 0.05
C LEU A 78 13.68 10.56 1.52
N LEU A 79 13.22 11.78 1.81
CA LEU A 79 12.86 12.20 3.17
C LEU A 79 11.74 11.31 3.73
N ALA A 80 10.72 11.00 2.92
CA ALA A 80 9.66 10.07 3.33
C ALA A 80 10.18 8.64 3.54
N ALA A 81 11.10 8.16 2.71
CA ALA A 81 11.72 6.84 2.90
C ALA A 81 12.55 6.74 4.20
N GLU A 82 13.16 7.84 4.63
CA GLU A 82 13.97 7.91 5.87
C GLU A 82 13.14 8.21 7.12
N ARG A 83 12.09 9.03 6.98
CA ARG A 83 11.29 9.56 8.10
C ARG A 83 9.90 8.96 8.19
N GLY A 84 9.53 8.07 7.29
CA GLY A 84 8.21 7.45 7.18
C GLY A 84 7.15 8.38 6.60
N VAL A 85 6.99 9.58 7.17
CA VAL A 85 5.97 10.56 6.78
C VAL A 85 6.47 11.99 6.91
N VAL A 86 6.09 12.82 5.94
CA VAL A 86 6.34 14.26 5.88
C VAL A 86 5.01 15.01 5.88
N PHE A 87 4.91 16.04 6.72
CA PHE A 87 3.70 16.82 6.93
C PHE A 87 3.86 18.26 6.46
N PHE A 88 2.76 18.83 5.97
CA PHE A 88 2.66 20.20 5.52
C PHE A 88 1.36 20.81 6.01
N ARG A 89 1.40 22.10 6.35
CA ARG A 89 0.23 22.91 6.70
C ARG A 89 -0.10 23.89 5.57
N ASN A 90 -1.36 24.32 5.48
CA ASN A 90 -1.79 25.42 4.62
C ASN A 90 -1.33 25.29 3.15
N GLN A 91 -1.59 24.14 2.54
CA GLN A 91 -1.16 23.86 1.17
C GLN A 91 -2.21 24.30 0.14
N ASP A 92 -1.76 25.02 -0.87
CA ASP A 92 -2.59 25.61 -1.94
C ASP A 92 -2.90 24.66 -3.11
N ILE A 93 -2.35 23.43 -3.09
CA ILE A 93 -2.53 22.47 -4.17
C ILE A 93 -4.02 22.13 -4.38
N THR A 94 -4.45 22.18 -5.63
CA THR A 94 -5.74 21.65 -6.08
C THR A 94 -5.69 20.11 -6.17
N ILE A 95 -6.86 19.47 -6.33
CA ILE A 95 -6.93 18.01 -6.55
C ILE A 95 -6.19 17.62 -7.84
N ASP A 96 -6.31 18.42 -8.90
CA ASP A 96 -5.61 18.17 -10.16
C ASP A 96 -4.10 18.31 -9.98
N GLN A 97 -3.63 19.34 -9.27
CA GLN A 97 -2.21 19.47 -8.96
C GLN A 97 -1.71 18.33 -8.07
N GLN A 98 -2.48 17.89 -7.07
CA GLN A 98 -2.14 16.74 -6.24
C GLN A 98 -1.97 15.48 -7.11
N TYR A 99 -2.91 15.23 -8.03
CA TYR A 99 -2.86 14.10 -8.95
C TYR A 99 -1.62 14.16 -9.86
N GLU A 100 -1.40 15.29 -10.54
CA GLU A 100 -0.24 15.47 -11.43
C GLU A 100 1.09 15.40 -10.67
N GLN A 101 1.16 15.93 -9.45
CA GLN A 101 2.36 15.80 -8.62
C GLN A 101 2.62 14.36 -8.20
N THR A 102 1.56 13.61 -7.90
CA THR A 102 1.70 12.21 -7.47
C THR A 102 2.34 11.36 -8.57
N LYS A 103 2.04 11.62 -9.85
CA LYS A 103 2.67 10.93 -11.00
C LYS A 103 4.18 11.09 -11.08
N HIS A 104 4.75 12.15 -10.49
CA HIS A 104 6.20 12.29 -10.41
C HIS A 104 6.83 11.11 -9.69
N PHE A 105 6.17 10.61 -8.64
CA PHE A 105 6.70 9.60 -7.72
C PHE A 105 6.59 8.16 -8.26
N GLY A 106 5.84 7.91 -9.34
CA GLY A 106 5.68 6.58 -9.90
C GLY A 106 4.43 6.44 -10.76
N LEU A 107 4.13 5.20 -11.16
CA LEU A 107 2.90 4.89 -11.90
C LEU A 107 1.70 5.11 -10.98
N GLN A 108 0.76 5.94 -11.43
CA GLN A 108 -0.46 6.22 -10.68
C GLN A 108 -1.20 4.92 -10.39
N ASP A 109 -1.47 4.68 -9.12
CA ASP A 109 -2.33 3.58 -8.73
C ASP A 109 -3.81 4.02 -8.74
N ARG A 110 -4.68 3.05 -9.07
CA ARG A 110 -6.13 3.17 -8.97
C ARG A 110 -6.65 2.27 -7.86
N ASP A 111 -7.22 2.88 -6.83
CA ASP A 111 -7.78 2.17 -5.67
C ASP A 111 -9.07 1.42 -6.07
N PRO A 112 -9.32 0.21 -5.54
CA PRO A 112 -10.54 -0.54 -5.82
C PRO A 112 -11.86 0.14 -5.41
N ASN A 113 -11.83 1.22 -4.61
CA ASN A 113 -13.01 1.99 -4.22
C ASN A 113 -13.05 3.40 -4.85
N GLN A 114 -12.20 3.65 -5.84
CA GLN A 114 -12.04 4.96 -6.45
C GLN A 114 -13.16 5.30 -7.45
N VAL A 115 -14.07 6.19 -7.05
CA VAL A 115 -15.14 6.71 -7.92
C VAL A 115 -14.61 7.76 -8.91
N ASP A 116 -13.78 8.70 -8.45
CA ASP A 116 -13.14 9.72 -9.29
C ASP A 116 -11.80 9.21 -9.82
N ALA A 117 -11.56 9.22 -11.14
CA ALA A 117 -10.35 8.67 -11.75
C ALA A 117 -9.02 9.29 -11.28
N ARG A 118 -9.04 10.41 -10.55
CA ARG A 118 -7.86 11.08 -10.01
C ARG A 118 -7.55 10.71 -8.56
N HIS A 119 -8.56 10.43 -7.73
CA HIS A 119 -8.34 10.31 -6.29
C HIS A 119 -9.41 9.46 -5.58
N VAL A 120 -9.05 8.97 -4.39
CA VAL A 120 -10.01 8.40 -3.44
C VAL A 120 -10.45 9.46 -2.44
N THR A 121 -11.75 9.53 -2.18
CA THR A 121 -12.27 10.37 -1.09
C THR A 121 -12.23 9.60 0.21
N ILE A 122 -11.54 10.15 1.21
CA ILE A 122 -11.40 9.57 2.55
C ILE A 122 -12.30 10.35 3.50
N LEU A 123 -13.42 9.76 3.90
CA LEU A 123 -14.40 10.37 4.80
C LEU A 123 -14.09 10.10 6.28
N GLY A 124 -14.81 10.79 7.16
CA GLY A 124 -14.83 10.53 8.58
C GLY A 124 -15.44 9.18 8.94
N ARG A 125 -15.19 8.77 10.18
CA ARG A 125 -15.81 7.58 10.77
C ARG A 125 -16.36 7.95 12.14
N ASP A 126 -17.67 7.85 12.26
CA ASP A 126 -18.48 8.12 13.44
C ASP A 126 -18.77 6.85 14.25
N ASP A 127 -17.92 5.82 14.09
CA ASP A 127 -18.03 4.56 14.83
C ASP A 127 -18.19 4.82 16.34
N ASP A 128 -19.18 4.18 16.98
CA ASP A 128 -19.40 4.29 18.42
C ASP A 128 -18.16 3.80 19.17
N ILE A 129 -17.55 4.70 19.94
CA ILE A 129 -16.31 4.40 20.63
C ILE A 129 -16.42 3.27 21.66
N ARG A 130 -17.65 2.96 22.11
CA ARG A 130 -17.94 1.89 23.06
C ARG A 130 -18.05 0.54 22.38
N ALA A 131 -18.24 0.51 21.07
CA ALA A 131 -18.33 -0.71 20.27
C ALA A 131 -16.93 -1.31 20.01
N PHE A 132 -16.03 -1.37 21.00
CA PHE A 132 -14.61 -1.68 20.79
C PHE A 132 -14.35 -3.01 20.06
N ALA A 133 -15.29 -3.94 20.12
CA ALA A 133 -15.25 -5.19 19.36
C ALA A 133 -15.45 -5.03 17.84
N ASN A 134 -15.99 -3.90 17.36
CA ASN A 134 -16.40 -3.64 15.97
C ASN A 134 -15.47 -2.65 15.23
N TYR A 135 -14.35 -2.24 15.83
CA TYR A 135 -13.53 -1.18 15.23
C TYR A 135 -12.97 -1.57 13.87
N GLY A 136 -13.45 -0.87 12.84
CA GLY A 136 -12.98 -0.96 11.48
C GLY A 136 -11.61 -0.28 11.34
N THR A 137 -10.63 -1.06 10.89
CA THR A 137 -9.24 -0.72 10.54
C THR A 137 -8.27 -0.51 11.70
N ASP A 138 -7.64 -1.62 12.10
CA ASP A 138 -6.36 -1.66 12.79
C ASP A 138 -5.24 -1.02 11.93
N PHE A 139 -4.01 -0.98 12.45
CA PHE A 139 -2.84 -0.47 11.72
C PHE A 139 -2.59 -1.22 10.41
N HIS A 140 -2.17 -0.47 9.38
CA HIS A 140 -1.83 -1.00 8.08
C HIS A 140 -0.96 -0.04 7.24
N SER A 141 -0.20 -0.61 6.32
CA SER A 141 0.26 0.00 5.08
C SER A 141 -0.82 -0.20 4.02
N ASP A 142 -1.10 0.81 3.20
CA ASP A 142 -2.22 0.74 2.26
C ASP A 142 -2.05 -0.47 1.33
N ARG A 143 -3.09 -1.30 1.25
CA ARG A 143 -3.20 -2.39 0.26
C ARG A 143 -1.96 -3.27 0.15
N SER A 144 -1.39 -3.61 1.30
CA SER A 144 -0.34 -4.64 1.41
C SER A 144 -0.75 -6.01 0.85
N PHE A 145 -2.03 -6.24 0.53
CA PHE A 145 -2.54 -7.42 -0.17
C PHE A 145 -2.37 -7.39 -1.69
N GLU A 146 -1.92 -6.29 -2.30
CA GLU A 146 -1.68 -6.22 -3.75
C GLU A 146 -0.32 -6.88 -4.11
N ALA A 147 -0.15 -7.26 -5.39
CA ALA A 147 1.13 -7.79 -5.88
C ALA A 147 2.25 -6.73 -5.82
N ASN A 148 1.90 -5.51 -6.24
CA ASN A 148 2.70 -4.29 -6.12
C ASN A 148 1.98 -3.31 -5.19
N PRO A 149 2.13 -3.41 -3.84
CA PRO A 149 1.54 -2.46 -2.92
C PRO A 149 2.01 -1.02 -3.23
N PRO A 150 1.19 0.00 -2.95
CA PRO A 150 1.59 1.39 -3.14
C PRO A 150 2.84 1.75 -2.34
N THR A 151 3.71 2.56 -2.93
CA THR A 151 4.90 3.09 -2.24
C THR A 151 4.62 4.45 -1.61
N TYR A 152 4.36 5.49 -2.40
CA TYR A 152 4.11 6.83 -1.91
C TYR A 152 2.62 7.14 -1.93
N THR A 153 2.12 7.66 -0.82
CA THR A 153 0.75 8.13 -0.70
C THR A 153 0.74 9.58 -0.24
N MET A 154 -0.12 10.38 -0.87
CA MET A 154 -0.41 11.76 -0.50
C MET A 154 -1.88 11.87 -0.08
N LEU A 155 -2.11 12.42 1.12
CA LEU A 155 -3.45 12.70 1.63
C LEU A 155 -3.55 14.19 2.00
N ARG A 156 -4.46 14.89 1.33
CA ARG A 156 -4.84 16.28 1.66
C ARG A 156 -6.20 16.30 2.34
N LEU A 157 -6.31 16.99 3.47
CA LEU A 157 -7.61 17.17 4.14
C LEU A 157 -8.27 18.46 3.64
N ILE A 158 -9.51 18.32 3.17
CA ILE A 158 -10.36 19.43 2.72
C ILE A 158 -11.17 19.98 3.88
N ARG A 159 -11.74 19.08 4.69
CA ARG A 159 -12.52 19.40 5.89
C ARG A 159 -12.01 18.56 7.06
N THR A 160 -12.00 19.15 8.24
CA THR A 160 -11.59 18.49 9.48
C THR A 160 -12.54 18.88 10.61
N PRO A 161 -12.91 17.95 11.49
CA PRO A 161 -13.64 18.28 12.71
C PRO A 161 -12.76 19.10 13.66
N GLU A 162 -13.38 19.85 14.58
CA GLU A 162 -12.66 20.64 15.58
C GLU A 162 -11.77 19.77 16.50
N THR A 163 -12.31 18.60 16.87
CA THR A 163 -11.63 17.58 17.67
C THR A 163 -11.78 16.21 17.01
N GLY A 164 -10.82 15.30 17.24
CA GLY A 164 -10.84 13.97 16.63
C GLY A 164 -10.38 13.96 15.17
N GLY A 165 -10.59 12.82 14.48
CA GLY A 165 -10.25 12.67 13.06
C GLY A 165 -8.77 12.53 12.72
N ASN A 166 -7.88 12.52 13.73
CA ASN A 166 -6.43 12.38 13.58
C ASN A 166 -6.04 11.09 12.83
N THR A 167 -4.83 11.10 12.29
CA THR A 167 -4.18 9.88 11.78
C THR A 167 -2.90 9.64 12.57
N ILE A 168 -2.60 8.36 12.82
CA ILE A 168 -1.39 7.93 13.52
C ILE A 168 -0.56 7.04 12.60
N TRP A 169 0.76 7.22 12.63
CA TRP A 169 1.74 6.41 11.90
C TRP A 169 2.80 5.89 12.86
N THR A 170 3.21 4.65 12.67
CA THR A 170 4.26 3.99 13.44
C THR A 170 5.38 3.52 12.50
N SER A 171 6.63 3.77 12.87
CA SER A 171 7.80 3.38 12.09
C SER A 171 8.02 1.87 12.16
N GLN A 172 7.83 1.18 11.04
CA GLN A 172 8.07 -0.26 10.95
C GLN A 172 9.57 -0.59 10.87
N THR A 173 10.43 0.36 10.48
CA THR A 173 11.89 0.20 10.49
C THR A 173 12.46 0.25 11.91
N ALA A 174 12.01 1.22 12.71
CA ALA A 174 12.39 1.27 14.13
C ALA A 174 11.75 0.14 14.93
N LEU A 175 10.54 -0.29 14.55
CA LEU A 175 9.87 -1.43 15.20
C LEU A 175 10.65 -2.74 14.99
N TYR A 176 11.22 -2.95 13.80
CA TYR A 176 12.15 -4.06 13.54
C TYR A 176 13.43 -3.93 14.38
N ASP A 177 14.02 -2.73 14.43
CA ASP A 177 15.27 -2.47 15.16
C ASP A 177 15.16 -2.70 16.68
N LYS A 178 13.96 -2.50 17.24
CA LYS A 178 13.63 -2.74 18.66
C LYS A 178 13.54 -4.23 19.03
N LEU A 179 13.42 -5.13 18.05
CA LEU A 179 13.40 -6.57 18.31
C LEU A 179 14.77 -7.07 18.80
N SER A 180 14.77 -8.13 19.59
CA SER A 180 16.01 -8.83 19.93
C SER A 180 16.62 -9.48 18.68
N PRO A 181 17.94 -9.72 18.64
CA PRO A 181 18.57 -10.41 17.51
C PRO A 181 17.92 -11.77 17.20
N ALA A 182 17.50 -12.53 18.22
CA ALA A 182 16.80 -13.80 18.02
C ALA A 182 15.44 -13.64 17.31
N PHE A 183 14.69 -12.59 17.62
CA PHE A 183 13.43 -12.30 16.93
C PHE A 183 13.66 -11.77 15.52
N GLN A 184 14.72 -10.97 15.31
CA GLN A 184 15.14 -10.54 13.98
C GLN A 184 15.47 -11.75 13.09
N ASP A 185 16.31 -12.67 13.57
CA ASP A 185 16.70 -13.88 12.84
C ASP A 185 15.52 -14.82 12.52
N LEU A 186 14.52 -14.86 13.41
CA LEU A 186 13.29 -15.62 13.18
C LEU A 186 12.42 -14.92 12.12
N PHE A 187 12.12 -13.63 12.31
CA PHE A 187 11.17 -12.90 11.49
C PHE A 187 11.68 -12.60 10.07
N ASP A 188 13.00 -12.51 9.89
CA ASP A 188 13.65 -12.43 8.58
C ASP A 188 13.31 -13.62 7.67
N LYS A 189 12.91 -14.76 8.25
CA LYS A 189 12.59 -16.01 7.52
C LYS A 189 11.09 -16.21 7.29
N LEU A 190 10.23 -15.42 7.95
CA LEU A 190 8.80 -15.61 7.88
C LEU A 190 8.18 -14.85 6.69
N GLN A 191 7.11 -15.42 6.16
CA GLN A 191 6.22 -14.76 5.22
C GLN A 191 4.87 -14.52 5.89
N ALA A 192 4.18 -13.45 5.51
CA ALA A 192 2.85 -13.12 5.98
C ALA A 192 1.87 -13.09 4.79
N THR A 193 0.71 -13.70 4.96
CA THR A 193 -0.36 -13.69 3.96
C THR A 193 -1.36 -12.58 4.28
N HIS A 194 -1.46 -11.62 3.36
CA HIS A 194 -2.33 -10.44 3.41
C HIS A 194 -3.57 -10.68 2.56
N THR A 195 -4.74 -10.23 3.02
CA THR A 195 -6.01 -10.39 2.32
C THR A 195 -6.79 -9.08 2.18
N SER A 196 -7.54 -8.95 1.08
CA SER A 196 -8.57 -7.90 0.90
C SER A 196 -9.99 -8.39 1.16
N GLU A 197 -10.19 -9.68 1.45
CA GLU A 197 -11.52 -10.31 1.60
C GLU A 197 -12.42 -9.58 2.59
N HIS A 198 -11.89 -9.21 3.76
CA HIS A 198 -12.66 -8.47 4.76
C HIS A 198 -13.17 -7.12 4.23
N GLY A 199 -12.30 -6.38 3.52
CA GLY A 199 -12.68 -5.10 2.92
C GLY A 199 -13.70 -5.27 1.79
N TYR A 200 -13.50 -6.29 0.96
CA TYR A 200 -14.39 -6.61 -0.16
C TYR A 200 -15.81 -6.97 0.30
N VAL A 201 -15.93 -7.90 1.25
CA VAL A 201 -17.23 -8.29 1.84
C VAL A 201 -17.90 -7.09 2.49
N ASN A 202 -17.14 -6.32 3.27
CA ASN A 202 -17.69 -5.19 4.00
C ASN A 202 -18.15 -4.07 3.06
N ALA A 203 -17.48 -3.87 1.93
CA ALA A 203 -17.88 -2.90 0.91
C ALA A 203 -19.24 -3.27 0.32
N ILE A 204 -19.41 -4.50 -0.14
CA ILE A 204 -20.65 -4.98 -0.76
C ILE A 204 -21.81 -4.91 0.23
N ASN A 205 -21.65 -5.43 1.44
CA ASN A 205 -22.71 -5.40 2.45
C ASN A 205 -23.06 -3.98 2.93
N ARG A 206 -22.25 -2.96 2.60
CA ARG A 206 -22.54 -1.53 2.83
C ARG A 206 -23.04 -0.83 1.57
N GLY A 207 -23.41 -1.57 0.52
CA GLY A 207 -23.89 -1.02 -0.75
C GLY A 207 -22.80 -0.37 -1.62
N THR A 208 -21.53 -0.63 -1.33
CA THR A 208 -20.40 -0.17 -2.15
C THR A 208 -20.03 -1.24 -3.17
N GLN A 209 -19.62 -0.83 -4.37
CA GLN A 209 -19.25 -1.72 -5.47
C GLN A 209 -17.73 -1.74 -5.64
N PRO A 210 -17.00 -2.69 -5.02
CA PRO A 210 -15.54 -2.77 -5.19
C PRO A 210 -15.19 -3.12 -6.65
N PHE A 211 -14.20 -2.42 -7.20
CA PHE A 211 -13.84 -2.56 -8.61
C PHE A 211 -13.00 -3.80 -8.93
N ARG A 212 -12.35 -4.42 -7.92
CA ARG A 212 -11.53 -5.64 -8.09
C ARG A 212 -12.00 -6.79 -7.19
N PRO A 213 -11.84 -8.06 -7.61
CA PRO A 213 -12.09 -9.23 -6.78
C PRO A 213 -11.22 -9.24 -5.51
N PRO A 214 -11.62 -9.97 -4.45
CA PRO A 214 -10.80 -10.12 -3.28
C PRO A 214 -9.56 -10.97 -3.62
N VAL A 215 -8.47 -10.73 -2.89
CA VAL A 215 -7.18 -11.35 -3.17
C VAL A 215 -6.45 -11.70 -1.88
N ARG A 216 -5.66 -12.78 -1.94
CA ARG A 216 -4.64 -13.12 -0.95
C ARG A 216 -3.26 -13.06 -1.60
N ARG A 217 -2.29 -12.44 -0.93
CA ARG A 217 -0.89 -12.36 -1.36
C ARG A 217 0.03 -12.58 -0.18
N THR A 218 1.09 -13.34 -0.42
CA THR A 218 2.12 -13.66 0.56
C THR A 218 3.33 -12.79 0.30
N HIS A 219 3.78 -12.07 1.34
CA HIS A 219 4.92 -11.17 1.30
C HIS A 219 5.87 -11.46 2.48
N PRO A 220 7.15 -11.09 2.41
CA PRO A 220 8.05 -11.21 3.56
C PRO A 220 7.52 -10.44 4.77
N LEU A 221 7.55 -11.06 5.96
CA LEU A 221 7.18 -10.37 7.21
C LEU A 221 8.17 -9.23 7.51
N VAL A 222 9.43 -9.41 7.11
CA VAL A 222 10.44 -8.35 7.08
C VAL A 222 10.79 -8.08 5.63
N ARG A 223 10.63 -6.84 5.17
CA ARG A 223 11.06 -6.41 3.84
C ARG A 223 12.30 -5.53 3.93
N THR A 224 13.05 -5.46 2.84
CA THR A 224 14.16 -4.51 2.69
C THR A 224 13.73 -3.37 1.78
N HIS A 225 13.82 -2.13 2.27
CA HIS A 225 13.48 -0.96 1.47
C HIS A 225 14.40 -0.85 0.24
N PRO A 226 13.87 -0.64 -0.97
CA PRO A 226 14.67 -0.75 -2.20
C PRO A 226 15.72 0.35 -2.33
N VAL A 227 15.47 1.55 -1.80
CA VAL A 227 16.38 2.70 -1.87
C VAL A 227 17.33 2.70 -0.67
N THR A 228 16.79 2.96 0.53
CA THR A 228 17.57 3.05 1.79
C THR A 228 18.18 1.74 2.28
N LYS A 229 17.72 0.59 1.77
CA LYS A 229 18.11 -0.76 2.24
C LYS A 229 17.79 -1.07 3.71
N ILE A 230 17.02 -0.21 4.37
CA ILE A 230 16.61 -0.43 5.75
C ILE A 230 15.61 -1.58 5.81
N LYS A 231 15.79 -2.50 6.76
CA LYS A 231 14.81 -3.55 7.06
C LYS A 231 13.59 -2.96 7.77
N SER A 232 12.41 -3.35 7.34
CA SER A 232 11.11 -2.90 7.84
C SER A 232 10.26 -4.11 8.22
N LEU A 233 9.72 -4.12 9.44
CA LEU A 233 8.77 -5.14 9.88
C LEU A 233 7.43 -4.87 9.20
N PHE A 234 7.19 -5.49 8.04
CA PHE A 234 6.03 -5.31 7.14
C PHE A 234 4.72 -5.90 7.72
N TYR A 235 4.50 -5.67 9.01
CA TYR A 235 3.38 -6.19 9.78
C TYR A 235 2.19 -5.24 9.71
N ASN A 236 1.12 -5.73 9.09
CA ASN A 236 -0.09 -4.97 8.76
C ASN A 236 -1.33 -5.72 9.29
N PRO A 237 -1.65 -5.60 10.60
CA PRO A 237 -2.68 -6.42 11.26
C PRO A 237 -4.10 -6.25 10.70
N ALA A 238 -4.39 -5.15 9.98
CA ALA A 238 -5.67 -5.03 9.29
C ALA A 238 -5.82 -6.00 8.10
N PHE A 239 -4.72 -6.53 7.57
CA PHE A 239 -4.71 -7.36 6.35
C PHE A 239 -4.10 -8.74 6.55
N ILE A 240 -3.18 -8.93 7.51
CA ILE A 240 -2.52 -10.24 7.73
C ILE A 240 -3.48 -11.23 8.37
N ILE A 241 -3.61 -12.41 7.76
CA ILE A 241 -4.43 -13.52 8.26
C ILE A 241 -3.62 -14.77 8.63
N HIS A 242 -2.39 -14.87 8.17
CA HIS A 242 -1.55 -16.06 8.38
C HIS A 242 -0.06 -15.72 8.33
N LEU A 243 0.75 -16.50 9.06
CA LEU A 243 2.21 -16.49 8.98
C LEU A 243 2.66 -17.86 8.47
N GLU A 244 3.26 -17.88 7.28
CA GLU A 244 3.73 -19.10 6.64
C GLU A 244 4.89 -19.72 7.42
N GLY A 245 4.97 -21.05 7.44
CA GLY A 245 6.04 -21.79 8.11
C GLY A 245 5.86 -21.96 9.62
N LEU A 246 4.81 -21.38 10.23
CA LEU A 246 4.45 -21.59 11.62
C LEU A 246 3.22 -22.48 11.76
N LYS A 247 3.17 -23.32 12.80
CA LYS A 247 1.95 -24.05 13.16
C LYS A 247 0.90 -23.07 13.68
N GLY A 248 -0.38 -23.47 13.68
CA GLY A 248 -1.48 -22.59 14.06
C GLY A 248 -1.32 -21.91 15.43
N ALA A 249 -0.90 -22.66 16.46
CA ALA A 249 -0.68 -22.07 17.79
C ALA A 249 0.51 -21.11 17.82
N GLU A 250 1.62 -21.48 17.15
CA GLU A 250 2.82 -20.63 17.02
C GLU A 250 2.45 -19.32 16.31
N ALA A 251 1.79 -19.41 15.16
CA ALA A 251 1.31 -18.25 14.40
C ALA A 251 0.39 -17.35 15.22
N ALA A 252 -0.56 -17.92 15.96
CA ALA A 252 -1.47 -17.15 16.81
C ALA A 252 -0.73 -16.37 17.91
N HIS A 253 0.23 -17.00 18.59
CA HIS A 253 1.04 -16.35 19.61
C HIS A 253 2.01 -15.31 19.03
N THR A 254 2.62 -15.60 17.88
CA THR A 254 3.49 -14.65 17.18
C THR A 254 2.72 -13.43 16.70
N LEU A 255 1.52 -13.60 16.13
CA LEU A 255 0.66 -12.48 15.73
C LEU A 255 0.19 -11.65 16.93
N ALA A 256 -0.11 -12.29 18.06
CA ALA A 256 -0.44 -11.60 19.30
C ALA A 256 0.74 -10.74 19.80
N PHE A 257 1.95 -11.30 19.82
CA PHE A 257 3.17 -10.55 20.15
C PHE A 257 3.40 -9.38 19.18
N LEU A 258 3.33 -9.61 17.87
CA LEU A 258 3.52 -8.55 16.86
C LEU A 258 2.49 -7.43 17.02
N LYS A 259 1.24 -7.78 17.37
CA LYS A 259 0.20 -6.79 17.67
C LYS A 259 0.53 -5.99 18.92
N GLU A 260 0.93 -6.63 20.01
CA GLU A 260 1.34 -5.93 21.24
C GLU A 260 2.56 -5.03 21.01
N HIS A 261 3.56 -5.52 20.28
CA HIS A 261 4.77 -4.79 19.92
C HIS A 261 4.45 -3.51 19.13
N LEU A 262 3.55 -3.61 18.13
CA LEU A 262 3.10 -2.46 17.34
C LEU A 262 2.25 -1.47 18.15
N HIS A 263 1.30 -1.96 18.95
CA HIS A 263 0.38 -1.11 19.71
C HIS A 263 1.03 -0.47 20.96
N SER A 264 2.15 -1.02 21.44
CA SER A 264 2.92 -0.46 22.57
C SER A 264 4.08 0.45 22.11
N ALA A 265 4.14 0.79 20.82
CA ALA A 265 5.24 1.54 20.22
C ALA A 265 5.01 3.07 20.22
N ASP A 266 4.52 3.63 21.34
CA ASP A 266 4.28 5.07 21.47
C ASP A 266 5.54 5.91 21.22
N ASP A 267 6.71 5.36 21.54
CA ASP A 267 8.04 5.93 21.30
C ASP A 267 8.44 5.98 19.80
N LEU A 268 7.78 5.17 18.96
CA LEU A 268 8.06 5.03 17.52
C LEU A 268 6.94 5.56 16.63
N THR A 269 6.05 6.36 17.21
CA THR A 269 4.78 6.73 16.61
C THR A 269 4.61 8.25 16.55
N VAL A 270 4.03 8.75 15.46
CA VAL A 270 3.59 10.15 15.33
C VAL A 270 2.08 10.20 15.10
N ARG A 271 1.40 11.02 15.90
CA ARG A 271 -0.03 11.32 15.74
C ARG A 271 -0.19 12.73 15.19
N TRP A 272 -0.87 12.85 14.06
CA TRP A 272 -1.11 14.12 13.41
C TRP A 272 -2.55 14.60 13.64
N LYS A 273 -2.71 15.78 14.23
CA LYS A 273 -3.99 16.49 14.26
C LYS A 273 -4.13 17.25 12.94
N TRP A 274 -5.14 16.90 12.15
CA TRP A 274 -5.38 17.54 10.88
C TRP A 274 -5.93 18.96 11.04
N GLU A 275 -5.61 19.81 10.06
CA GLU A 275 -6.26 21.10 9.81
C GLU A 275 -6.63 21.14 8.31
N PRO A 276 -7.64 21.94 7.91
CA PRO A 276 -7.97 22.09 6.48
C PRO A 276 -6.75 22.56 5.67
N GLY A 277 -6.54 21.95 4.50
CA GLY A 277 -5.37 22.21 3.66
C GLY A 277 -4.08 21.56 4.14
N SER A 278 -4.09 20.81 5.25
CA SER A 278 -2.93 20.00 5.64
C SER A 278 -2.73 18.82 4.70
N VAL A 279 -1.46 18.48 4.46
CA VAL A 279 -1.07 17.33 3.64
C VAL A 279 -0.13 16.43 4.42
N ALA A 280 -0.33 15.12 4.33
CA ALA A 280 0.68 14.14 4.68
C ALA A 280 1.14 13.41 3.42
N PHE A 281 2.45 13.27 3.26
CA PHE A 281 3.10 12.47 2.22
C PHE A 281 3.96 11.41 2.90
N TRP A 282 3.70 10.13 2.66
CA TRP A 282 4.39 9.05 3.36
C TRP A 282 4.80 7.91 2.44
N ASP A 283 5.76 7.14 2.92
CA ASP A 283 6.24 5.92 2.28
C ASP A 283 5.62 4.70 3.00
N ASN A 284 4.68 4.05 2.33
CA ASN A 284 3.96 2.86 2.80
C ASN A 284 4.86 1.66 3.07
N ARG A 285 6.09 1.64 2.56
CA ARG A 285 7.02 0.50 2.73
C ARG A 285 7.63 0.47 4.13
N VAL A 286 7.58 1.59 4.85
CA VAL A 286 8.26 1.77 6.16
C VAL A 286 7.33 2.20 7.30
N VAL A 287 6.02 2.31 7.06
CA VAL A 287 5.04 2.72 8.09
C VAL A 287 3.84 1.80 8.17
N ALA A 288 3.28 1.68 9.37
CA ALA A 288 1.89 1.26 9.60
C ALA A 288 1.09 2.48 10.02
N LEU A 289 -0.11 2.70 9.47
CA LEU A 289 -0.98 3.81 9.85
C LEU A 289 -2.39 3.35 10.21
N ARG A 290 -3.11 4.19 10.96
CA ARG A 290 -4.56 4.09 11.12
C ARG A 290 -5.20 5.46 11.30
N ALA A 291 -6.42 5.61 10.79
CA ALA A 291 -7.27 6.72 11.18
C ALA A 291 -7.76 6.48 12.62
N ILE A 292 -7.76 7.50 13.46
CA ILE A 292 -8.31 7.42 14.81
C ILE A 292 -9.84 7.59 14.69
N PRO A 293 -10.63 6.56 15.04
CA PRO A 293 -12.08 6.60 14.90
C PRO A 293 -12.74 7.38 16.05
N GLY A 294 -13.98 7.82 15.79
CA GLY A 294 -14.95 8.22 16.81
C GLY A 294 -14.71 9.56 17.50
N GLY A 295 -15.77 10.07 18.13
CA GLY A 295 -15.75 11.32 18.91
C GLY A 295 -15.87 12.61 18.09
N TYR A 296 -16.33 12.53 16.84
CA TYR A 296 -16.58 13.67 15.96
C TYR A 296 -17.66 13.34 14.92
N ASP A 297 -18.26 14.37 14.30
CA ASP A 297 -19.17 14.19 13.16
C ASP A 297 -18.38 13.76 11.92
N ALA A 298 -18.66 12.57 11.39
CA ALA A 298 -17.99 12.04 10.22
C ALA A 298 -18.12 12.92 8.97
N ALA A 299 -19.21 13.69 8.84
CA ALA A 299 -19.45 14.60 7.73
C ALA A 299 -18.47 15.79 7.70
N GLU A 300 -17.84 16.11 8.84
CA GLU A 300 -16.85 17.18 8.96
C GLU A 300 -15.44 16.76 8.54
N ARG A 301 -15.20 15.47 8.28
CA ARG A 301 -13.89 14.97 7.86
C ARG A 301 -13.95 14.50 6.40
N GLU A 302 -13.18 15.17 5.56
CA GLU A 302 -13.00 14.76 4.17
C GLU A 302 -11.58 15.02 3.71
N GLY A 303 -10.94 14.01 3.13
CA GLY A 303 -9.64 14.12 2.48
C GLY A 303 -9.61 13.49 1.10
N LYS A 304 -8.60 13.86 0.32
CA LYS A 304 -8.36 13.40 -1.04
C LYS A 304 -7.02 12.68 -1.06
N ARG A 305 -7.05 11.39 -1.42
CA ARG A 305 -5.88 10.51 -1.42
C ARG A 305 -5.47 10.15 -2.84
N THR A 306 -4.18 10.24 -3.09
CA THR A 306 -3.52 9.77 -4.31
C THR A 306 -2.35 8.89 -3.92
N CYS A 307 -2.05 7.87 -4.73
CA CYS A 307 -0.96 6.93 -4.46
C CYS A 307 -0.35 6.44 -5.77
N VAL A 308 0.91 5.99 -5.69
CA VAL A 308 1.61 5.34 -6.81
C VAL A 308 1.98 3.91 -6.45
N TYR A 309 1.98 3.03 -7.45
CA TYR A 309 2.45 1.66 -7.31
C TYR A 309 3.92 1.62 -6.88
N GLY A 310 4.23 0.74 -5.93
CA GLY A 310 5.59 0.40 -5.54
C GLY A 310 6.07 -0.88 -6.21
N GLU A 311 7.26 -1.30 -5.82
CA GLU A 311 7.81 -2.61 -6.14
C GLU A 311 7.15 -3.71 -5.30
N LYS A 312 7.19 -4.95 -5.80
CA LYS A 312 6.85 -6.12 -4.99
C LYS A 312 7.73 -6.17 -3.73
N PRO A 313 7.17 -6.39 -2.53
CA PRO A 313 7.95 -6.52 -1.31
C PRO A 313 8.97 -7.66 -1.41
N THR A 314 10.24 -7.34 -1.20
CA THR A 314 11.35 -8.29 -1.22
C THR A 314 12.19 -8.19 0.05
N PHE A 315 12.79 -9.31 0.46
CA PHE A 315 13.76 -9.36 1.55
C PHE A 315 15.17 -9.64 0.99
N TYR A 316 16.13 -8.76 1.25
CA TYR A 316 17.52 -8.89 0.83
C TYR A 316 18.43 -9.06 2.05
N GLN A 317 18.68 -10.31 2.46
CA GLN A 317 19.43 -10.60 3.68
C GLN A 317 20.83 -9.98 3.71
N VAL A 318 21.59 -10.09 2.61
CA VAL A 318 23.01 -9.67 2.54
C VAL A 318 23.18 -8.15 2.54
N ASN A 319 22.18 -7.41 2.07
CA ASN A 319 22.28 -5.96 1.87
C ASN A 319 21.35 -5.14 2.78
N GLY A 320 20.50 -5.81 3.58
CA GLY A 320 19.57 -5.15 4.47
C GLY A 320 20.27 -4.65 5.74
N VAL A 321 20.05 -3.38 6.09
CA VAL A 321 20.60 -2.76 7.31
C VAL A 321 19.49 -2.46 8.32
N ARG A 322 19.84 -2.40 9.60
CA ARG A 322 18.96 -1.88 10.65
C ARG A 322 18.86 -0.35 10.57
N TRP A 323 17.79 0.20 11.13
CA TRP A 323 17.62 1.66 11.20
C TRP A 323 18.78 2.32 11.97
N SER A 324 19.19 1.76 13.11
CA SER A 324 20.32 2.24 13.91
C SER A 324 21.64 2.27 13.14
N GLU A 325 21.87 1.27 12.28
CA GLU A 325 23.06 1.18 11.43
C GLU A 325 23.05 2.23 10.31
N TYR A 326 21.88 2.48 9.71
CA TYR A 326 21.70 3.52 8.70
C TYR A 326 21.93 4.91 9.29
N LYS A 327 21.33 5.21 10.45
CA LYS A 327 21.46 6.52 11.12
C LYS A 327 22.89 6.84 11.57
N GLY A 328 23.68 5.82 11.86
CA GLY A 328 25.11 5.97 12.18
C GLY A 328 26.00 6.34 10.98
N LYS A 329 25.46 6.38 9.76
CA LYS A 329 26.20 6.68 8.53
C LYS A 329 25.45 7.65 7.60
N PRO A 330 25.12 8.88 8.06
CA PRO A 330 24.26 9.82 7.33
C PRO A 330 24.80 10.25 5.96
N ASP A 331 26.12 10.18 5.75
CA ASP A 331 26.79 10.54 4.49
C ASP A 331 26.97 9.36 3.52
N SER A 332 26.36 8.19 3.81
CA SER A 332 26.43 7.06 2.88
C SER A 332 25.70 7.43 1.59
N PRO A 333 26.35 7.34 0.42
CA PRO A 333 25.68 7.62 -0.84
C PRO A 333 24.48 6.69 -0.99
N ILE A 334 23.36 7.23 -1.52
CA ILE A 334 22.18 6.45 -1.87
C ILE A 334 22.66 5.28 -2.72
N PRO A 335 22.46 4.02 -2.30
CA PRO A 335 22.98 2.87 -3.03
C PRO A 335 22.52 2.92 -4.48
N THR A 336 23.44 2.74 -5.43
CA THR A 336 23.09 2.67 -6.85
C THR A 336 22.16 1.46 -7.06
N LYS A 337 21.17 1.58 -7.96
CA LYS A 337 20.22 0.49 -8.26
C LYS A 337 21.00 -0.76 -8.70
N LEU A 338 21.20 -1.71 -7.78
CA LEU A 338 21.79 -3.01 -8.11
C LEU A 338 20.81 -3.76 -9.01
N GLN A 339 21.32 -4.39 -10.07
CA GLN A 339 20.54 -5.38 -10.83
C GLN A 339 20.19 -6.53 -9.86
N THR A 340 18.91 -6.67 -9.55
CA THR A 340 18.40 -7.66 -8.61
C THR A 340 18.52 -9.06 -9.22
N ARG A 341 19.38 -9.90 -8.63
CA ARG A 341 19.20 -11.36 -8.69
C ARG A 341 18.49 -11.79 -7.41
N SER A 342 17.30 -12.34 -7.53
CA SER A 342 16.57 -12.98 -6.44
C SER A 342 17.37 -14.18 -5.95
N VAL A 343 17.89 -14.16 -4.72
CA VAL A 343 18.61 -15.30 -4.13
C VAL A 343 17.64 -16.44 -3.79
N LEU A 344 16.36 -16.12 -3.57
CA LEU A 344 15.32 -17.11 -3.21
C LEU A 344 14.90 -18.01 -4.38
N SER A 345 15.11 -17.60 -5.64
CA SER A 345 14.77 -18.46 -6.78
C SER A 345 15.80 -19.56 -7.04
N ASP A 346 17.04 -19.37 -6.61
CA ASP A 346 18.13 -20.31 -6.90
C ASP A 346 18.10 -21.49 -5.91
N ASP A 347 17.81 -21.24 -4.63
CA ASP A 347 17.65 -22.29 -3.61
C ASP A 347 16.43 -23.20 -3.85
N LEU A 348 15.37 -22.69 -4.50
CA LEU A 348 14.19 -23.49 -4.87
C LEU A 348 14.38 -24.24 -6.20
N LYS A 349 15.26 -23.77 -7.09
CA LYS A 349 15.66 -24.49 -8.30
C LYS A 349 16.57 -25.68 -7.98
N GLU A 350 17.41 -25.58 -6.96
CA GLU A 350 18.22 -26.71 -6.48
C GLU A 350 17.40 -27.86 -5.87
N GLN A 351 16.11 -27.63 -5.57
CA GLN A 351 15.21 -28.66 -5.02
C GLN A 351 14.32 -29.39 -6.04
N ASN A 352 14.51 -29.17 -7.36
CA ASN A 352 13.91 -29.96 -8.43
C ASN A 352 12.36 -30.10 -8.39
N LEU A 353 11.64 -29.11 -7.85
CA LEU A 353 10.19 -29.18 -7.64
C LEU A 353 9.33 -28.40 -8.67
N ILE A 354 9.92 -27.89 -9.76
CA ILE A 354 9.16 -27.21 -10.82
C ILE A 354 9.76 -27.54 -12.19
N GLU A 355 9.02 -28.25 -13.04
CA GLU A 355 9.34 -28.39 -14.46
C GLU A 355 9.16 -27.04 -15.16
N THR A 356 10.22 -26.58 -15.82
CA THR A 356 10.23 -25.32 -16.57
C THR A 356 9.65 -25.55 -17.96
N THR A 357 8.61 -24.80 -18.34
CA THR A 357 8.21 -24.63 -19.73
C THR A 357 9.20 -23.72 -20.46
N PRO A 358 9.50 -23.93 -21.76
CA PRO A 358 10.51 -23.13 -22.46
C PRO A 358 10.06 -21.69 -22.70
N ASP A 359 11.03 -20.77 -22.62
CA ASP A 359 10.89 -19.34 -22.93
C ASP A 359 10.36 -19.12 -24.36
N LEU A 360 9.25 -18.37 -24.48
CA LEU A 360 8.79 -17.81 -25.75
C LEU A 360 9.45 -16.44 -25.96
N ALA A 361 10.31 -16.34 -26.96
CA ALA A 361 10.83 -15.08 -27.46
C ALA A 361 9.74 -14.34 -28.25
N TYR A 362 9.51 -13.06 -27.93
CA TYR A 362 8.62 -12.17 -28.69
C TYR A 362 9.45 -11.28 -29.63
N ASP A 363 8.98 -11.10 -30.86
CA ASP A 363 9.47 -10.10 -31.80
C ASP A 363 8.52 -8.88 -31.90
N ASP A 364 9.08 -7.75 -32.31
CA ASP A 364 8.57 -6.38 -32.14
C ASP A 364 7.36 -5.98 -33.02
N ASN A 365 6.45 -6.89 -33.38
CA ASN A 365 5.31 -6.53 -34.25
C ASN A 365 3.94 -7.18 -33.93
N GLY A 366 3.69 -7.59 -32.68
CA GLY A 366 2.32 -7.61 -32.12
C GLY A 366 1.24 -8.36 -32.92
N ALA A 367 1.57 -9.47 -33.58
CA ALA A 367 0.60 -10.37 -34.20
C ALA A 367 1.01 -11.83 -33.93
N VAL A 368 0.14 -12.58 -33.26
CA VAL A 368 0.35 -14.01 -32.96
C VAL A 368 -0.04 -14.81 -34.20
N ASP A 369 0.95 -15.30 -34.95
CA ASP A 369 0.73 -16.33 -35.98
C ASP A 369 0.58 -17.69 -35.29
N GLN A 370 -0.62 -18.28 -35.37
CA GLN A 370 -0.84 -19.66 -34.98
C GLN A 370 -0.22 -20.58 -36.03
N VAL A 371 0.92 -21.20 -35.69
CA VAL A 371 1.48 -22.29 -36.48
C VAL A 371 0.59 -23.53 -36.32
N SER A 372 -0.02 -23.90 -37.43
CA SER A 372 -0.82 -25.09 -37.65
C SER A 372 -0.02 -26.38 -37.43
N ASN A 373 -0.47 -27.24 -36.51
CA ASN A 373 -0.22 -28.68 -36.60
C ASN A 373 -1.45 -29.33 -37.23
N GLY A 374 -1.24 -29.90 -38.42
CA GLY A 374 -2.28 -30.55 -39.20
C GLY A 374 -2.64 -31.91 -38.62
N GLU A 375 -3.93 -32.12 -38.40
CA GLU A 375 -4.56 -33.42 -38.60
C GLU A 375 -5.91 -33.21 -39.29
N THR A 376 -6.01 -33.76 -40.49
CA THR A 376 -7.22 -33.91 -41.28
C THR A 376 -8.24 -34.78 -40.55
N LYS A 377 -9.49 -34.30 -40.42
CA LYS A 377 -10.70 -35.15 -40.46
C LYS A 377 -11.92 -34.36 -40.89
N GLU A 378 -12.66 -34.96 -41.81
CA GLU A 378 -13.80 -34.44 -42.55
C GLU A 378 -15.09 -34.24 -41.73
N ALA A 379 -15.95 -33.41 -42.34
CA ALA A 379 -17.41 -33.49 -42.42
C ALA A 379 -18.28 -32.94 -41.27
N GLY A 380 -19.09 -31.93 -41.63
CA GLY A 380 -20.27 -31.55 -40.85
C GLY A 380 -20.82 -30.15 -41.15
N LYS A 381 -21.37 -29.91 -42.35
CA LYS A 381 -22.27 -28.78 -42.61
C LYS A 381 -23.50 -28.87 -41.70
N VAL A 382 -23.87 -27.83 -40.94
CA VAL A 382 -25.27 -27.36 -40.81
C VAL A 382 -25.32 -25.84 -40.58
N GLN A 383 -26.36 -25.26 -41.15
CA GLN A 383 -26.74 -23.87 -41.39
C GLN A 383 -26.93 -22.94 -40.18
N ARG A 384 -26.77 -21.64 -40.49
CA ARG A 384 -27.33 -20.47 -39.79
C ARG A 384 -28.86 -20.54 -39.68
N ALA A 385 -29.40 -19.98 -38.61
CA ALA A 385 -30.67 -19.25 -38.65
C ALA A 385 -30.60 -18.07 -37.68
N ASP A 386 -30.64 -16.87 -38.24
CA ASP A 386 -31.00 -15.63 -37.56
C ASP A 386 -32.49 -15.65 -37.18
N SER A 387 -32.86 -15.06 -36.04
CA SER A 387 -33.86 -13.97 -35.99
C SER A 387 -34.06 -13.39 -34.57
N PRO A 388 -34.40 -12.09 -34.44
CA PRO A 388 -34.39 -11.31 -33.20
C PRO A 388 -35.80 -11.02 -32.64
N VAL A 389 -35.92 -10.74 -31.34
CA VAL A 389 -37.01 -9.94 -30.73
C VAL A 389 -36.44 -9.32 -29.44
N ASP A 390 -36.13 -8.04 -29.36
CA ASP A 390 -36.97 -6.83 -29.15
C ASP A 390 -37.57 -6.65 -27.73
N VAL A 391 -37.16 -5.52 -27.14
CA VAL A 391 -37.72 -4.68 -26.06
C VAL A 391 -38.72 -5.24 -25.03
N ASN A 392 -38.42 -4.99 -23.75
CA ASN A 392 -39.29 -4.13 -22.93
C ASN A 392 -38.60 -3.60 -21.67
N GLU A 393 -38.67 -2.27 -21.55
CA GLU A 393 -38.43 -1.49 -20.34
C GLU A 393 -39.53 -1.79 -19.30
N THR A 394 -39.15 -1.91 -18.02
CA THR A 394 -40.02 -1.44 -16.92
C THR A 394 -39.17 -0.97 -15.75
N ASN A 395 -39.25 0.34 -15.53
CA ASN A 395 -38.92 1.03 -14.28
C ASN A 395 -39.65 0.40 -13.10
N VAL A 396 -38.95 0.14 -11.98
CA VAL A 396 -39.57 0.18 -10.66
C VAL A 396 -38.65 0.93 -9.69
N ASN A 397 -39.24 1.98 -9.16
CA ASN A 397 -38.76 2.93 -8.17
C ASN A 397 -39.31 2.49 -6.80
N VAL A 398 -38.46 2.26 -5.79
CA VAL A 398 -38.90 2.22 -4.38
C VAL A 398 -37.73 2.54 -3.45
N GLY A 399 -37.76 3.74 -2.86
CA GLY A 399 -37.31 3.97 -1.48
C GLY A 399 -38.51 3.87 -0.53
N PRO A 400 -38.41 4.24 0.75
CA PRO A 400 -37.26 4.77 1.49
C PRO A 400 -36.42 3.71 2.23
#